data_AF-A0AAV5DU88-F1
#
_entry.id   AF-A0AAV5DU88-F1
#
_cell.length_a   1.000
_cell.length_b   1.000
_cell.length_c   1.000
_cell.angle_alpha   90.00
_cell.angle_beta   90.00
_cell.angle_gamma   90.00
#
_symmetry.space_group_name_H-M   'P 1'
#
loop_
_entity.id
_entity.type
_entity.pdbx_description
1 polymer ?
#
loop_
_entity_poly.entity_id
_entity_poly.type
_entity_poly.pdbx_seq_one_letter_code
_entity_poly.pdbx_strand_id
1 'polypeptide(L)'
;MKWCLLSCQALYGGIVQMQAGCTAAIKNGKLDGASSSFEMSASAAKECENGFSKSSVASLLTEEDDNVFKLAKLGATLLNFLH
;
A
#
# COMPACT_ATOMS: atom_id res chain seq x y z
N MET A 1 -17.30 0.04 12.36
CA MET A 1 -17.02 -1.02 11.37
C MET A 1 -17.33 -0.62 9.92
N LYS A 2 -18.57 -0.25 9.54
CA LYS A 2 -18.90 0.11 8.13
C LYS A 2 -18.02 1.24 7.55
N TRP A 3 -17.79 2.30 8.33
CA TRP A 3 -16.92 3.41 7.92
C TRP A 3 -15.45 3.01 7.76
N CYS A 4 -14.92 2.12 8.62
CA CYS A 4 -13.57 1.59 8.51
C CYS A 4 -13.40 0.83 7.18
N LEU A 5 -14.36 -0.03 6.84
CA LEU A 5 -14.33 -0.78 5.58
C LEU A 5 -14.42 0.11 4.35
N LEU A 6 -15.26 1.16 4.37
CA LEU A 6 -15.33 2.14 3.28
C LEU A 6 -14.03 2.94 3.14
N SER A 7 -13.41 3.32 4.25
CA SER A 7 -12.11 3.99 4.26
C SER A 7 -11.03 3.09 3.66
N CYS A 8 -10.98 1.83 4.08
CA CYS A 8 -10.07 0.83 3.52
C CYS A 8 -10.32 0.61 2.03
N GLN A 9 -11.58 0.52 1.60
CA GLN A 9 -11.92 0.39 0.19
C GLN A 9 -11.35 1.56 -0.64
N ALA A 10 -11.43 2.80 -0.15
CA ALA A 10 -10.84 3.95 -0.83
C ALA A 10 -9.30 3.86 -0.88
N LEU A 11 -8.66 3.47 0.23
CA LEU A 11 -7.21 3.30 0.31
C LEU A 11 -6.71 2.22 -0.66
N TYR A 12 -7.35 1.05 -0.69
CA TYR A 12 -7.02 -0.02 -1.63
C TYR A 12 -7.32 0.34 -3.09
N GLY A 13 -8.37 1.11 -3.35
CA GLY A 13 -8.62 1.71 -4.66
C GLY A 13 -7.42 2.57 -5.13
N GLY A 14 -6.87 3.38 -4.22
CA GLY A 14 -5.66 4.15 -4.45
C GLY A 14 -4.43 3.27 -4.75
N ILE A 15 -4.24 2.19 -4.00
CA ILE A 15 -3.16 1.21 -4.23
C ILE A 15 -3.24 0.64 -5.65
N VAL A 16 -4.41 0.15 -6.06
CA VAL A 16 -4.62 -0.42 -7.40
C VAL A 16 -4.37 0.63 -8.49
N GLN A 17 -4.83 1.86 -8.31
CA GLN A 17 -4.59 2.94 -9.26
C GLN A 17 -3.10 3.26 -9.42
N MET A 18 -2.33 3.26 -8.33
CA MET A 18 -0.89 3.52 -8.35
C MET A 18 -0.09 2.40 -9.06
N GLN A 19 -0.54 1.15 -9.03
CA GLN A 19 0.18 0.02 -9.64
C GLN A 19 0.39 0.16 -11.16
N ALA A 20 -0.56 0.75 -11.88
CA ALA A 20 -0.41 1.00 -13.31
C ALA A 20 0.75 1.98 -13.59
N GLY A 21 0.82 3.07 -12.81
CA GLY A 21 1.91 4.05 -12.86
C GLY A 21 3.26 3.43 -12.44
N CYS A 22 3.25 2.63 -11.37
CA CYS A 22 4.44 1.92 -10.89
C CYS A 22 5.00 0.98 -11.96
N THR A 23 4.14 0.18 -12.61
CA THR A 23 4.54 -0.73 -13.70
C THR A 23 5.19 0.04 -14.85
N ALA A 24 4.61 1.17 -15.25
CA ALA A 24 5.19 2.02 -16.29
C ALA A 24 6.52 2.65 -15.85
N ALA A 25 6.66 3.05 -14.59
CA ALA A 25 7.89 3.60 -14.04
C ALA A 25 9.03 2.56 -14.06
N ILE A 26 8.77 1.32 -13.63
CA ILE A 26 9.74 0.21 -13.69
C ILE A 26 10.18 -0.05 -15.13
N LYS A 27 9.24 -0.17 -16.06
CA LYS A 27 9.55 -0.44 -17.49
C LYS A 27 10.40 0.66 -18.15
N ASN A 28 10.26 1.90 -17.67
CA ASN A 28 10.99 3.06 -18.19
C ASN A 28 12.25 3.39 -17.37
N GLY A 29 12.67 2.52 -16.43
CA GLY A 29 13.86 2.75 -15.60
C GLY A 29 13.70 3.88 -14.57
N LYS A 30 12.49 4.36 -14.31
CA LYS A 30 12.19 5.42 -13.34
C LYS A 30 12.03 4.84 -11.93
N LEU A 31 13.11 4.25 -11.40
CA LEU A 31 13.06 3.43 -10.19
C LEU A 31 12.62 4.20 -8.94
N ASP A 32 13.01 5.48 -8.80
CA ASP A 32 12.59 6.32 -7.67
C ASP A 32 11.06 6.53 -7.63
N GLY A 33 10.43 6.70 -8.81
CA GLY A 33 8.98 6.85 -8.93
C GLY A 33 8.23 5.55 -8.62
N ALA A 34 8.81 4.43 -9.03
CA ALA A 34 8.27 3.11 -8.69
C ALA A 34 8.43 2.79 -7.19
N SER A 35 9.58 3.11 -6.60
CA SER A 35 9.86 2.97 -5.16
C SER A 35 8.88 3.81 -4.33
N SER A 36 8.66 5.07 -4.73
CA SER A 36 7.67 5.95 -4.11
C SER A 36 6.25 5.38 -4.15
N SER A 37 5.86 4.76 -5.27
CA SER A 37 4.53 4.12 -5.41
C SER A 37 4.35 2.94 -4.44
N PHE A 38 5.40 2.16 -4.21
CA PHE A 38 5.39 1.09 -3.22
C PHE A 38 5.33 1.64 -1.78
N GLU A 39 6.11 2.66 -1.44
CA GLU A 39 6.05 3.28 -0.10
C GLU A 39 4.67 3.88 0.21
N MET A 40 4.03 4.51 -0.79
CA MET A 40 2.65 4.99 -0.67
C MET A 40 1.66 3.84 -0.46
N SER A 41 1.85 2.71 -1.15
CA SER A 41 1.00 1.53 -0.97
C SER A 41 1.14 0.92 0.42
N ALA A 42 2.37 0.82 0.95
CA ALA A 42 2.62 0.37 2.31
C ALA A 42 1.96 1.30 3.35
N SER A 43 2.05 2.61 3.12
CA SER A 43 1.43 3.61 3.99
C SER A 43 -0.09 3.50 4.00
N ALA A 44 -0.71 3.30 2.84
CA ALA A 44 -2.16 3.14 2.70
C ALA A 44 -2.69 1.88 3.41
N ALA A 45 -2.00 0.74 3.29
CA ALA A 45 -2.36 -0.48 4.02
C ALA A 45 -2.28 -0.28 5.54
N LYS A 46 -1.22 0.38 6.02
CA LYS A 46 -1.08 0.71 7.44
C LYS A 46 -2.16 1.70 7.92
N GLU A 47 -2.58 2.63 7.07
CA GLU A 47 -3.65 3.57 7.39
C GLU A 47 -5.02 2.88 7.52
N CYS A 48 -5.29 1.87 6.68
CA CYS A 48 -6.49 1.04 6.79
C CYS A 48 -6.57 0.36 8.17
N GLU A 49 -5.52 -0.39 8.55
CA GLU A 49 -5.44 -1.06 9.85
C GLU A 49 -5.57 -0.07 11.03
N ASN A 50 -4.89 1.07 10.95
CA ASN A 50 -4.97 2.13 11.96
C ASN A 50 -6.40 2.69 12.11
N GLY A 51 -7.19 2.71 11.03
CA GLY A 51 -8.59 3.16 11.05
C GLY A 51 -9.48 2.28 11.93
N PHE A 52 -9.24 0.96 11.96
CA PHE A 52 -9.92 0.03 12.84
C PHE A 52 -9.50 0.22 14.31
N SER A 53 -8.20 0.31 14.55
CA SER A 53 -7.63 0.53 15.90
C SER A 53 -8.18 1.82 16.54
N LYS A 54 -8.20 2.94 15.80
CA LYS A 54 -8.78 4.22 16.24
C LYS A 54 -10.28 4.15 16.54
N SER A 55 -10.99 3.22 15.89
CA SER A 55 -12.42 3.00 16.08
C SER A 55 -12.73 1.97 17.17
N SER A 56 -11.71 1.41 17.84
CA SER A 56 -11.83 0.34 18.84
C SER A 56 -12.58 -0.90 18.32
N VAL A 57 -12.47 -1.18 17.02
CA VAL A 57 -13.05 -2.36 16.38
C VAL A 57 -11.92 -3.25 15.91
N ALA A 58 -12.02 -4.56 16.13
CA ALA A 58 -11.07 -5.51 15.56
C ALA A 58 -11.09 -5.42 14.03
N SER A 59 -9.92 -5.30 13.41
CA SER A 59 -9.80 -5.32 11.96
C SER A 59 -10.07 -6.73 11.45
N LEU A 60 -10.89 -6.81 10.39
CA LEU A 60 -11.10 -8.06 9.64
C LEU A 60 -10.07 -8.22 8.52
N LEU A 61 -9.15 -7.26 8.39
CA LEU A 61 -8.19 -7.15 7.29
C LEU A 61 -6.75 -7.15 7.80
N THR A 62 -6.51 -7.45 9.08
CA THR A 62 -5.17 -7.37 9.68
C THR A 62 -4.14 -8.19 8.91
N GLU A 63 -4.48 -9.40 8.48
CA GLU A 63 -3.55 -10.25 7.72
C GLU A 63 -3.31 -9.69 6.31
N GLU A 64 -4.36 -9.23 5.63
CA GLU A 64 -4.26 -8.63 4.31
C GLU A 64 -3.46 -7.32 4.32
N ASP A 65 -3.72 -6.43 5.27
CA ASP A 65 -3.02 -5.15 5.43
C ASP A 65 -1.53 -5.35 5.74
N ASP A 66 -1.21 -6.32 6.61
CA ASP A 66 0.18 -6.68 6.92
C ASP A 66 0.89 -7.30 5.71
N ASN A 67 0.23 -8.18 4.96
CA ASN A 67 0.78 -8.75 3.74
C ASN A 67 1.05 -7.68 2.67
N VAL A 68 0.11 -6.76 2.45
CA VAL A 68 0.27 -5.67 1.48
C VAL A 68 1.39 -4.73 1.92
N PHE A 69 1.47 -4.39 3.21
CA PHE A 69 2.57 -3.61 3.77
C PHE A 69 3.92 -4.29 3.50
N LYS A 70 4.06 -5.57 3.83
CA LYS A 70 5.31 -6.33 3.65
C LYS A 70 5.71 -6.44 2.18
N LEU A 71 4.78 -6.78 1.30
CA LEU A 71 5.04 -6.90 -0.14
C LEU A 71 5.42 -5.55 -0.76
N ALA A 72 4.76 -4.47 -0.35
CA ALA A 72 5.08 -3.13 -0.83
C ALA A 72 6.48 -2.69 -0.34
N LYS A 73 6.82 -2.89 0.94
CA LYS A 73 8.16 -2.61 1.46
C LYS A 73 9.23 -3.44 0.77
N LEU A 74 8.98 -4.73 0.52
CA LEU A 74 9.88 -5.58 -0.26
C LEU A 74 10.11 -5.00 -1.66
N GLY A 75 9.05 -4.60 -2.36
CA GLY A 75 9.14 -3.97 -3.68
C GLY A 75 9.99 -2.69 -3.67
N ALA A 76 9.74 -1.77 -2.73
CA ALA A 76 10.53 -0.55 -2.58
C ALA A 76 12.02 -0.84 -2.31
N THR A 77 12.30 -1.78 -1.39
CA THR A 77 13.66 -2.20 -1.07
C THR A 77 14.38 -2.80 -2.29
N LEU A 78 13.72 -3.67 -3.05
CA LEU A 78 14.30 -4.26 -4.27
C LEU A 78 14.65 -3.19 -5.32
N LEU A 79 13.80 -2.18 -5.50
CA LEU A 79 14.08 -1.09 -6.45
C LEU A 79 15.25 -0.21 -6.00
N ASN A 80 15.37 0.05 -4.70
CA ASN A 80 16.48 0.83 -4.16
C ASN A 80 17.82 0.08 -4.26
N PHE A 81 17.81 -1.26 -4.29
CA PHE A 81 19.01 -2.07 -4.56
C PHE A 81 19.46 -2.04 -6.02
N LEU A 82 18.56 -1.68 -6.95
CA LEU A 82 18.84 -1.59 -8.39
C LEU A 82 19.31 -0.21 -8.83
N HIS A 83 19.35 0.76 -7.90
CA HIS A 83 19.86 2.11 -8.10
C HIS A 83 21.39 2.11 -7.89
#